data_AF-A0A353BE94-F1
#
_entry.id   AF-A0A353BE94-F1
#
_cell.length_a   1.000
_cell.length_b   1.000
_cell.length_c   1.000
_cell.angle_alpha   90.00
_cell.angle_beta   90.00
_cell.angle_gamma   90.00
#
_symmetry.space_group_name_H-M   'P 1'
#
loop_
_entity.id
_entity.type
_entity.pdbx_description
1 polymer ?
#
loop_
_entity_poly.entity_id
_entity_poly.type
_entity_poly.pdbx_seq_one_letter_code
_entity_poly.pdbx_strand_id
1 'polypeptide(L)'
;MIPVTLSPRSSMIFDHAAMKSLSAPRLSEWAEQLLRLGYDADSIVVAVTNPDLSREKIEPLLLAICDDLGLDASLSFVRLKEAAYIREYESGHFTATHVLFACNRFRSETGFPEQLTAKLVYDAGVESVSYHGLETGVTGDELEQICLEHLERHGIERSR
;
A
#
# COMPACT_ATOMS: atom_id res chain seq x y z
N MET A 1 19.47 11.69 -13.53
CA MET A 1 18.76 10.59 -12.86
C MET A 1 18.99 9.33 -13.68
N ILE A 2 19.68 8.34 -13.12
CA ILE A 2 19.85 7.03 -13.77
C ILE A 2 18.65 6.18 -13.32
N PRO A 3 17.90 5.54 -14.24
CA PRO A 3 16.83 4.63 -13.85
C PRO A 3 17.46 3.43 -13.13
N VAL A 4 17.18 3.30 -11.83
CA VAL A 4 17.52 2.10 -11.06
C VAL A 4 16.64 0.97 -11.59
N THR A 5 17.21 0.17 -12.47
CA THR A 5 16.58 -1.05 -12.95
C THR A 5 16.93 -2.13 -11.95
N LEU A 6 15.97 -2.48 -11.09
CA LEU A 6 16.09 -3.63 -10.21
C LEU A 6 16.37 -4.86 -11.08
N SER A 7 17.35 -5.67 -10.68
CA SER A 7 17.57 -6.94 -11.35
C SER A 7 16.29 -7.79 -11.30
N PRO A 8 16.04 -8.69 -12.27
CA PRO A 8 14.87 -9.56 -12.24
C PRO A 8 14.74 -10.36 -10.92
N ARG A 9 15.88 -10.69 -10.28
CA ARG A 9 15.92 -11.30 -8.94
C ARG A 9 15.47 -10.33 -7.84
N SER A 10 15.94 -9.08 -7.89
CA SER A 10 15.58 -8.04 -6.93
C SER A 10 14.09 -7.68 -7.01
N SER A 11 13.52 -7.58 -8.22
CA SER A 11 12.09 -7.34 -8.45
C SER A 11 11.22 -8.48 -7.91
N MET A 12 11.62 -9.74 -8.16
CA MET A 12 10.87 -10.92 -7.72
C MET A 12 10.90 -11.09 -6.20
N ILE A 13 12.02 -10.75 -5.55
CA ILE A 13 12.15 -10.71 -4.09
C ILE A 13 11.22 -9.63 -3.52
N PHE A 14 11.14 -8.43 -4.13
CA PHE A 14 10.22 -7.37 -3.70
C PHE A 14 8.74 -7.70 -3.89
N ASP A 15 8.38 -8.19 -5.08
CA ASP A 15 7.00 -8.52 -5.42
C ASP A 15 6.48 -9.64 -4.51
N HIS A 16 7.31 -10.66 -4.26
CA HIS A 16 6.97 -11.72 -3.31
C HIS A 16 6.98 -11.23 -1.86
N ALA A 17 7.97 -10.42 -1.47
CA ALA A 17 8.14 -9.87 -0.12
C ALA A 17 6.98 -8.97 0.28
N ALA A 18 6.67 -7.93 -0.49
CA ALA A 18 5.68 -6.94 -0.07
C ALA A 18 4.25 -7.42 -0.30
N MET A 19 4.00 -8.25 -1.31
CA MET A 19 2.69 -8.90 -1.41
C MET A 19 2.44 -9.82 -0.23
N LYS A 20 3.41 -10.67 0.16
CA LYS A 20 3.26 -11.47 1.39
C LYS A 20 3.41 -10.64 2.67
N SER A 21 4.10 -9.52 2.71
CA SER A 21 4.17 -8.73 3.96
C SER A 21 2.85 -8.00 4.25
N LEU A 22 2.12 -7.65 3.18
CA LEU A 22 0.82 -7.01 3.27
C LEU A 22 -0.34 -8.02 3.36
N SER A 23 -0.14 -9.28 2.95
CA SER A 23 -1.19 -10.33 2.93
C SER A 23 -0.85 -11.66 3.62
N ALA A 24 0.41 -11.91 3.99
CA ALA A 24 0.80 -13.14 4.68
C ALA A 24 0.51 -12.99 6.18
N PRO A 25 0.07 -14.09 6.79
CA PRO A 25 -0.28 -14.10 8.20
C PRO A 25 0.91 -13.83 9.14
N ARG A 26 2.17 -14.00 8.70
CA ARG A 26 3.37 -13.87 9.58
C ARG A 26 4.64 -13.40 8.86
N LEU A 27 5.18 -12.25 9.29
CA LEU A 27 6.45 -11.65 8.82
C LEU A 27 7.67 -12.57 9.00
N SER A 28 7.66 -13.40 10.04
CA SER A 28 8.75 -14.35 10.34
C SER A 28 8.98 -15.36 9.23
N GLU A 29 7.92 -15.85 8.58
CA GLU A 29 8.03 -16.82 7.49
C GLU A 29 8.78 -16.24 6.28
N TRP A 30 8.60 -14.95 6.01
CA TRP A 30 9.33 -14.26 4.95
C TRP A 30 10.80 -14.05 5.31
N ALA A 31 11.07 -13.61 6.54
CA ALA A 31 12.44 -13.42 7.01
C ALA A 31 13.24 -14.74 7.05
N GLU A 32 12.60 -15.87 7.36
CA GLU A 32 13.22 -17.20 7.26
C GLU A 32 13.64 -17.55 5.83
N GLN A 33 12.85 -17.13 4.82
CA GLN A 33 13.22 -17.35 3.42
C GLN A 33 14.43 -16.53 3.02
N LEU A 34 14.57 -15.31 3.51
CA LEU A 34 15.75 -14.48 3.27
C LEU A 34 17.01 -15.10 3.89
N LEU A 35 16.94 -15.61 5.13
CA LEU A 35 18.05 -16.35 5.74
C LEU A 35 18.45 -17.56 4.89
N ARG A 36 17.48 -18.33 4.36
CA ARG A 36 17.76 -19.49 3.48
C ARG A 36 18.40 -19.10 2.15
N LEU A 37 18.18 -17.88 1.68
CA LEU A 37 18.81 -17.32 0.48
C LEU A 37 20.21 -16.73 0.77
N GLY A 38 20.67 -16.76 2.02
CA GLY A 38 21.98 -16.30 2.45
C GLY A 38 22.05 -14.83 2.85
N TYR A 39 20.91 -14.20 3.11
CA TYR A 39 20.85 -12.82 3.62
C TYR A 39 20.73 -12.85 5.14
N ASP A 40 21.75 -12.38 5.85
CA ASP A 40 21.91 -12.54 7.30
C ASP A 40 21.95 -11.20 8.07
N ALA A 41 21.30 -10.17 7.55
CA ALA A 41 21.20 -8.87 8.22
C ALA A 41 20.50 -8.96 9.58
N ASP A 42 20.93 -8.15 10.55
CA ASP A 42 20.37 -8.11 11.90
C ASP A 42 18.85 -7.86 11.90
N SER A 43 18.39 -7.04 10.96
CA SER A 43 16.98 -6.73 10.72
C SER A 43 16.15 -7.97 10.30
N ILE A 44 16.75 -8.90 9.54
CA ILE A 44 16.15 -10.18 9.15
C ILE A 44 16.07 -11.11 10.36
N VAL A 45 17.13 -11.18 11.17
CA VAL A 45 17.15 -12.00 12.40
C VAL A 45 16.05 -11.55 13.36
N VAL A 46 15.91 -10.23 13.57
CA VAL A 46 14.85 -9.65 14.41
C VAL A 46 13.46 -10.03 13.89
N ALA A 47 13.25 -10.03 12.57
CA ALA A 47 11.98 -10.41 11.96
C ALA A 47 11.64 -11.90 12.17
N VAL A 48 12.64 -12.79 12.10
CA VAL A 48 12.46 -14.23 12.34
C VAL A 48 12.16 -14.52 13.82
N THR A 49 12.88 -13.88 14.74
CA THR A 49 12.75 -14.15 16.18
C THR A 49 11.48 -13.57 16.80
N ASN A 50 10.75 -12.72 16.09
CA ASN A 50 9.56 -12.04 16.59
C ASN A 50 8.34 -12.27 15.66
N PRO A 51 7.76 -13.48 15.65
CA PRO A 51 6.64 -13.83 14.77
C PRO A 51 5.36 -13.03 15.04
N ASP A 52 5.22 -12.45 16.24
CA ASP A 52 4.07 -11.64 16.66
C ASP A 52 4.34 -10.12 16.58
N LEU A 53 5.28 -9.70 15.73
CA LEU A 53 5.57 -8.29 15.47
C LEU A 53 4.29 -7.54 15.07
N SER A 54 3.98 -6.46 15.79
CA SER A 54 2.82 -5.63 15.47
C SER A 54 2.94 -5.07 14.06
N ARG A 55 1.79 -4.94 13.36
CA ARG A 55 1.72 -4.49 11.96
C ARG A 55 2.46 -3.17 11.70
N GLU A 56 2.45 -2.27 12.69
CA GLU A 56 3.12 -0.97 12.66
C GLU A 56 4.66 -1.06 12.62
N LYS A 57 5.24 -2.16 13.12
CA LYS A 57 6.68 -2.41 13.12
C LYS A 57 7.16 -3.19 11.90
N ILE A 58 6.23 -3.74 11.11
CA ILE A 58 6.52 -4.52 9.92
C ILE A 58 7.15 -3.64 8.83
N GLU A 59 6.54 -2.49 8.52
CA GLU A 59 7.03 -1.58 7.46
C GLU A 59 8.42 -1.00 7.75
N PRO A 60 8.72 -0.45 8.94
CA PRO A 60 10.06 0.01 9.27
C PRO A 60 11.12 -1.10 9.17
N LEU A 61 10.78 -2.32 9.58
CA LEU A 61 11.71 -3.45 9.54
C LEU A 61 11.97 -3.93 8.11
N LEU A 62 10.94 -3.94 7.26
CA LEU A 62 11.07 -4.22 5.82
C LEU A 62 11.96 -3.20 5.11
N LEU A 63 11.77 -1.91 5.41
CA LEU A 63 12.62 -0.85 4.85
C LEU A 63 14.07 -1.01 5.28
N ALA A 64 14.32 -1.31 6.57
CA ALA A 64 15.66 -1.57 7.07
C ALA A 64 16.32 -2.77 6.37
N ILE A 65 15.61 -3.89 6.22
CA ILE A 65 16.10 -5.07 5.47
C ILE A 65 16.45 -4.68 4.04
N CYS A 66 15.65 -3.85 3.39
CA CYS A 66 15.92 -3.44 2.02
C CYS A 66 17.13 -2.50 1.91
N ASP A 67 17.27 -1.55 2.84
CA ASP A 67 18.44 -0.68 2.92
C ASP A 67 19.72 -1.50 3.13
N ASP A 68 19.69 -2.49 4.03
CA ASP A 68 20.80 -3.42 4.28
C ASP A 68 21.19 -4.20 3.01
N LEU A 69 20.21 -4.49 2.14
CA LEU A 69 20.39 -5.18 0.87
C LEU A 69 20.75 -4.25 -0.30
N GLY A 70 20.87 -2.93 -0.07
CA GLY A 70 21.14 -1.93 -1.10
C GLY A 70 19.99 -1.77 -2.10
N LEU A 71 18.76 -2.00 -1.64
CA LEU A 71 17.56 -1.99 -2.45
C LEU A 71 16.77 -0.70 -2.24
N ASP A 72 16.40 0.00 -3.31
CA ASP A 72 15.45 1.13 -3.23
C ASP A 72 14.02 0.60 -3.00
N ALA A 73 13.72 0.31 -1.74
CA ALA A 73 12.41 -0.15 -1.30
C ALA A 73 11.38 0.94 -1.22
N SER A 74 11.78 2.21 -1.12
CA SER A 74 10.84 3.30 -0.86
C SER A 74 9.78 3.38 -1.96
N LEU A 75 10.23 3.38 -3.23
CA LEU A 75 9.36 3.42 -4.39
C LEU A 75 8.58 2.10 -4.57
N SER A 76 9.23 0.98 -4.30
CA SER A 76 8.63 -0.35 -4.42
C SER A 76 7.51 -0.55 -3.40
N PHE A 77 7.72 -0.14 -2.14
CA PHE A 77 6.76 -0.28 -1.05
C PHE A 77 5.53 0.60 -1.26
N VAL A 78 5.71 1.83 -1.75
CA VAL A 78 4.60 2.70 -2.16
C VAL A 78 3.75 2.00 -3.21
N ARG A 79 4.36 1.48 -4.28
CA ARG A 79 3.63 0.75 -5.35
C ARG A 79 2.90 -0.49 -4.82
N LEU A 80 3.50 -1.20 -3.87
CA LEU A 80 2.93 -2.42 -3.30
C LEU A 80 1.77 -2.13 -2.35
N LYS A 81 1.87 -1.05 -1.55
CA LYS A 81 0.74 -0.49 -0.80
C LYS A 81 -0.40 -0.13 -1.74
N GLU A 82 -0.12 0.59 -2.83
CA GLU A 82 -1.14 0.96 -3.81
C GLU A 82 -1.83 -0.27 -4.42
N ALA A 83 -1.06 -1.28 -4.81
CA ALA A 83 -1.62 -2.54 -5.32
C ALA A 83 -2.47 -3.28 -4.28
N ALA A 84 -2.13 -3.19 -2.99
CA ALA A 84 -2.96 -3.73 -1.91
C ALA A 84 -4.27 -2.96 -1.77
N TYR A 85 -4.24 -1.63 -1.78
CA TYR A 85 -5.45 -0.80 -1.75
C TYR A 85 -6.40 -1.12 -2.91
N ILE A 86 -5.86 -1.33 -4.12
CA ILE A 86 -6.66 -1.74 -5.28
C ILE A 86 -7.32 -3.09 -5.05
N ARG A 87 -6.59 -4.10 -4.58
CA ARG A 87 -7.18 -5.43 -4.30
C ARG A 87 -8.25 -5.40 -3.22
N GLU A 88 -8.05 -4.61 -2.18
CA GLU A 88 -9.04 -4.41 -1.12
C GLU A 88 -10.29 -3.69 -1.66
N TYR A 89 -10.12 -2.76 -2.61
CA TYR A 89 -11.24 -2.17 -3.33
C TYR A 89 -11.95 -3.17 -4.25
N GLU A 90 -11.19 -3.96 -5.03
CA GLU A 90 -11.74 -5.00 -5.91
C GLU A 90 -12.55 -6.04 -5.13
N SER A 91 -12.12 -6.38 -3.92
CA SER A 91 -12.83 -7.26 -2.98
C SER A 91 -13.93 -6.56 -2.17
N GLY A 92 -14.04 -5.23 -2.30
CA GLY A 92 -15.11 -4.44 -1.72
C GLY A 92 -14.92 -4.02 -0.26
N HIS A 93 -13.72 -4.17 0.28
CA HIS A 93 -13.36 -3.69 1.62
C HIS A 93 -13.08 -2.18 1.63
N PHE A 94 -12.66 -1.60 0.51
CA PHE A 94 -12.46 -0.15 0.35
C PHE A 94 -13.40 0.47 -0.67
N THR A 95 -13.66 1.76 -0.49
CA THR A 95 -14.39 2.61 -1.43
C THR A 95 -13.43 3.23 -2.46
N ALA A 96 -13.94 3.74 -3.57
CA ALA A 96 -13.14 4.42 -4.59
C ALA A 96 -12.46 5.68 -4.02
N THR A 97 -13.14 6.41 -3.14
CA THR A 97 -12.57 7.53 -2.39
C THR A 97 -11.36 7.12 -1.55
N HIS A 98 -11.40 5.97 -0.86
CA HIS A 98 -10.26 5.47 -0.09
C HIS A 98 -9.05 5.18 -1.00
N VAL A 99 -9.27 4.56 -2.16
CA VAL A 99 -8.19 4.24 -3.11
C VAL A 99 -7.55 5.51 -3.65
N LEU A 100 -8.34 6.46 -4.15
CA LEU A 100 -7.78 7.71 -4.72
C LEU A 100 -7.14 8.61 -3.66
N PHE A 101 -7.59 8.52 -2.41
CA PHE A 101 -6.93 9.22 -1.30
C PHE A 101 -5.60 8.57 -0.91
N ALA A 102 -5.56 7.25 -0.78
CA ALA A 102 -4.37 6.51 -0.32
C ALA A 102 -3.29 6.35 -1.39
N CYS A 103 -3.68 6.33 -2.67
CA CYS A 103 -2.79 6.08 -3.80
C CYS A 103 -2.49 7.37 -4.57
N ASN A 104 -1.64 8.24 -4.00
CA ASN A 104 -1.28 9.53 -4.63
C ASN A 104 -0.73 9.38 -6.07
N ARG A 105 -0.03 8.28 -6.38
CA ARG A 105 0.43 8.02 -7.76
C ARG A 105 -0.76 7.76 -8.67
N PHE A 106 -1.73 6.93 -8.25
CA PHE A 106 -2.97 6.74 -9.00
C PHE A 106 -3.67 8.07 -9.22
N ARG A 107 -3.84 8.89 -8.19
CA ARG A 107 -4.42 10.23 -8.34
C ARG A 107 -3.69 11.06 -9.41
N SER A 108 -2.35 11.01 -9.44
CA SER A 108 -1.54 11.73 -10.44
C SER A 108 -1.57 11.13 -11.84
N GLU A 109 -1.57 9.80 -11.95
CA GLU A 109 -1.58 9.06 -13.22
C GLU A 109 -2.98 9.05 -13.85
N THR A 110 -4.02 8.99 -13.02
CA THR A 110 -5.42 9.03 -13.47
C THR A 110 -5.91 10.42 -13.84
N GLY A 111 -5.10 11.45 -13.56
CA GLY A 111 -5.45 12.84 -13.80
C GLY A 111 -6.66 13.28 -12.97
N PHE A 112 -6.88 12.66 -11.80
CA PHE A 112 -8.00 13.03 -10.94
C PHE A 112 -7.91 14.53 -10.62
N PRO A 113 -8.94 15.31 -10.98
CA PRO A 113 -8.79 16.75 -11.20
C PRO A 113 -8.66 17.54 -9.89
N GLU A 114 -9.11 16.99 -8.77
CA GLU A 114 -9.16 17.70 -7.50
C GLU A 114 -8.34 17.02 -6.40
N GLN A 115 -7.87 17.81 -5.43
CA GLN A 115 -7.26 17.24 -4.23
C GLN A 115 -8.35 16.74 -3.27
N LEU A 116 -8.07 15.63 -2.58
CA LEU A 116 -8.95 15.07 -1.56
C LEU A 116 -8.45 15.42 -0.16
N THR A 117 -9.37 15.65 0.76
CA THR A 117 -9.08 15.76 2.19
C THR A 117 -9.98 14.83 3.00
N ALA A 118 -9.46 14.38 4.13
CA ALA A 118 -10.16 13.51 5.07
C ALA A 118 -10.42 14.27 6.38
N LYS A 119 -11.61 14.12 6.94
CA LYS A 119 -11.97 14.63 8.27
C LYS A 119 -12.49 13.49 9.11
N LEU A 120 -12.00 13.40 10.35
CA LEU A 120 -12.57 12.54 11.37
C LEU A 120 -13.91 13.13 11.79
N VAL A 121 -14.97 12.34 11.66
CA VAL A 121 -16.32 12.64 12.07
C VAL A 121 -16.69 11.71 13.22
N TYR A 122 -17.13 12.30 14.31
CA TYR A 122 -17.64 11.57 15.46
C TYR A 122 -19.17 11.65 15.42
N ASP A 123 -19.82 10.53 15.12
CA ASP A 123 -21.27 10.43 15.16
C ASP A 123 -21.69 9.29 16.09
N ALA A 124 -22.58 9.58 17.04
CA ALA A 124 -23.08 8.62 18.03
C ALA A 124 -22.00 7.79 18.76
N GLY A 125 -20.80 8.35 18.96
CA GLY A 125 -19.67 7.65 19.60
C GLY A 125 -18.89 6.72 18.67
N VAL A 126 -19.17 6.75 17.37
CA VAL A 126 -18.42 6.05 16.33
C VAL A 126 -17.53 7.06 15.61
N GLU A 127 -16.23 6.78 15.61
CA GLU A 127 -15.25 7.47 14.77
C GLU A 127 -15.38 6.95 13.34
N SER A 128 -15.69 7.85 12.41
CA SER A 128 -15.67 7.57 10.98
C SER A 128 -14.84 8.62 10.24
N VAL A 129 -14.27 8.24 9.10
CA VAL A 129 -13.55 9.16 8.23
C VAL A 129 -14.48 9.57 7.11
N SER A 130 -14.68 10.88 6.95
CA SER A 130 -15.40 11.45 5.81
C SER A 130 -14.41 12.11 4.84
N TYR A 131 -14.62 11.87 3.54
CA TYR A 131 -13.79 12.40 2.46
C TYR A 131 -14.47 13.57 1.78
N HIS A 132 -13.66 14.55 1.39
CA HIS A 132 -14.11 15.77 0.72
C HIS A 132 -13.20 16.12 -0.45
N GLY A 133 -13.78 16.55 -1.57
CA GLY A 133 -13.08 17.29 -2.62
C GLY A 133 -12.72 18.69 -2.12
N LEU A 134 -11.43 19.05 -2.13
CA LEU A 134 -10.98 20.34 -1.61
C LEU A 134 -11.43 21.51 -2.48
N GLU A 135 -11.56 21.30 -3.79
CA GLU A 135 -11.92 22.35 -4.74
C GLU A 135 -13.44 22.45 -4.92
N THR A 136 -14.11 21.31 -5.04
CA THR A 136 -15.54 21.24 -5.28
C THR A 136 -16.38 21.31 -4.00
N GLY A 137 -15.80 20.93 -2.86
CA GLY A 137 -16.52 20.77 -1.60
C GLY A 137 -17.46 19.55 -1.56
N VAL A 138 -17.44 18.70 -2.59
CA VAL A 138 -18.30 17.51 -2.72
C VAL A 138 -17.88 16.44 -1.71
N THR A 139 -18.84 15.71 -1.16
CA THR A 139 -18.66 14.74 -0.07
C THR A 139 -19.64 13.59 -0.21
N GLY A 140 -19.34 12.42 0.37
CA GLY A 140 -20.27 11.29 0.41
C GLY A 140 -20.49 10.62 -0.96
N ASP A 141 -21.70 10.19 -1.24
CA ASP A 141 -22.03 9.36 -2.42
C ASP A 141 -21.66 10.02 -3.76
N GLU A 142 -21.82 11.34 -3.88
CA GLU A 142 -21.45 12.07 -5.08
C GLU A 142 -19.94 12.03 -5.32
N LEU A 143 -19.14 12.22 -4.26
CA LEU A 143 -17.69 12.12 -4.34
C LEU A 143 -17.25 10.70 -4.70
N GLU A 144 -17.91 9.71 -4.10
CA GLU A 144 -17.66 8.29 -4.39
C GLU A 144 -17.93 7.97 -5.86
N GLN A 145 -19.04 8.46 -6.42
CA GLN A 145 -19.36 8.27 -7.83
C GLN A 145 -18.32 8.90 -8.76
N ILE A 146 -17.86 10.11 -8.47
CA ILE A 146 -16.79 10.78 -9.24
C ILE A 146 -15.49 9.97 -9.20
N CYS A 147 -15.15 9.43 -8.03
CA CYS A 147 -13.98 8.58 -7.83
C CYS A 147 -14.10 7.27 -8.60
N LEU A 148 -15.27 6.62 -8.56
CA LEU A 148 -15.57 5.40 -9.30
C LEU A 148 -15.37 5.59 -10.81
N GLU A 149 -15.97 6.63 -11.38
CA GLU A 149 -15.83 6.93 -12.81
C GLU A 149 -14.37 7.12 -13.24
N HIS A 150 -13.52 7.66 -12.35
CA HIS A 150 -12.10 7.81 -12.65
C HIS A 150 -11.33 6.49 -12.58
N LEU A 151 -11.60 5.65 -11.59
CA LEU A 151 -10.98 4.33 -11.48
C LEU A 151 -11.37 3.43 -12.67
N GLU A 152 -12.65 3.45 -13.07
CA GLU A 152 -13.17 2.68 -14.21
C GLU A 152 -12.52 3.11 -15.53
N ARG A 153 -12.32 4.41 -15.78
CA ARG A 153 -11.58 4.90 -16.96
C ARG A 153 -10.14 4.36 -17.05
N HIS A 154 -9.59 3.89 -15.94
CA HIS A 154 -8.24 3.34 -15.83
C HIS A 154 -8.23 1.80 -15.69
N GLY A 155 -9.39 1.15 -15.89
CA GLY A 155 -9.52 -0.29 -15.85
C GLY A 155 -9.47 -0.91 -14.45
N ILE A 156 -9.71 -0.12 -13.40
CA ILE A 156 -9.82 -0.60 -12.02
C ILE A 156 -11.30 -0.71 -11.66
N GLU A 157 -11.81 -1.93 -11.62
CA GLU A 157 -13.23 -2.22 -11.41
C GLU A 157 -13.44 -3.11 -10.19
N ARG A 158 -14.54 -2.91 -9.46
CA ARG A 158 -14.88 -3.77 -8.33
C ARG A 158 -15.35 -5.13 -8.82
N SER A 159 -14.89 -6.22 -8.20
CA SER A 159 -15.40 -7.56 -8.50
C SER A 159 -16.85 -7.64 -8.07
N ARG A 160 -17.75 -7.95 -9.02
CA ARG A 160 -19.18 -8.12 -8.79
C ARG A 160 -19.51 -9.45 -8.12
#